data_AF-A0A2V8Y687-F1
#
_entry.id   AF-A0A2V8Y687-F1
#
_cell.length_a   1.000
_cell.length_b   1.000
_cell.length_c   1.000
_cell.angle_alpha   90.00
_cell.angle_beta   90.00
_cell.angle_gamma   90.00
#
_symmetry.space_group_name_H-M   'P 1'
#
loop_
_entity.id
_entity.type
_entity.pdbx_description
1 polymer ?
#
loop_
_entity_poly.entity_id
_entity_poly.type
_entity_poly.pdbx_seq_one_letter_code
_entity_poly.pdbx_strand_id
1 'polypeptide(L)'
;MPNEAKSAPKFRGISLELLQRLLERFRHRICEVKSMNAHRWKVWVSVCGTSLLLLVVAGARGQSTPAKASSEDAAAKPPKLAEEEYKNIQALKGIPAEQVVPSMQFIAASLGVECEYCHVPHRMEKDDKKPKLTARKMIGMMMAINKENFEGHREVTCYSCHRGSPDPVATPVITAEEPRREAPEGAKPGEPKPVFPPAEQLLEKYISAIGGAAALQKVTSRVEKGTLTAFGGQHFPVDVYSKAPDKRLSIMHLPNGDSVTAFDGQRGWLSVPGRVHRMSAAENAAARIDADLYFPLHVKTLYEKFRVNSGEKIDGHDTYLVVGLKEGQPPLRLYFDEESGLLLRLIRYAETPLGRNPTQIDYADYREANGLNVPFRWTLSRPGNQFTIQVGQLQQNVPIDDAKFVAPPPAPTTEKPAAP
;
A
#
# COMPACT_ATOMS: atom_id res chain seq x y z
N MET A 1 51.87 30.83 9.44
CA MET A 1 51.42 31.39 8.16
C MET A 1 49.92 31.12 8.03
N PRO A 2 49.12 32.10 7.57
CA PRO A 2 47.75 32.31 8.05
C PRO A 2 46.66 31.78 7.11
N ASN A 3 45.43 31.81 7.64
CA ASN A 3 44.14 31.98 6.96
C ASN A 3 43.72 30.94 5.91
N GLU A 4 42.62 30.23 6.21
CA GLU A 4 41.38 30.36 5.44
C GLU A 4 40.20 29.79 6.27
N ALA A 5 39.53 30.67 6.99
CA ALA A 5 38.23 30.39 7.60
C ALA A 5 37.14 30.48 6.52
N LYS A 6 36.52 29.34 6.20
CA LYS A 6 35.35 29.27 5.31
C LYS A 6 34.18 30.02 5.95
N SER A 7 33.66 31.00 5.22
CA SER A 7 32.50 31.82 5.58
C SER A 7 31.20 31.02 5.48
N ALA A 8 30.39 31.06 6.54
CA ALA A 8 28.98 30.65 6.51
C ALA A 8 28.11 31.79 5.91
N PRO A 9 27.05 31.48 5.15
CA PRO A 9 26.16 32.51 4.61
C PRO A 9 25.29 33.10 5.72
N LYS A 10 25.47 34.40 5.99
CA LYS A 10 24.54 35.20 6.82
C LYS A 10 23.24 35.43 6.05
N PHE A 11 22.14 34.87 6.55
CA PHE A 11 20.79 35.30 6.17
C PHE A 11 20.60 36.78 6.55
N ARG A 12 20.50 37.66 5.54
CA ARG A 12 20.07 39.04 5.75
C ARG A 12 18.56 39.04 6.01
N GLY A 13 18.17 39.26 7.26
CA GLY A 13 16.80 39.58 7.61
C GLY A 13 16.35 40.85 6.87
N ILE A 14 15.12 40.81 6.36
CA ILE A 14 14.44 41.96 5.78
C ILE A 14 14.32 43.03 6.89
N SER A 15 14.77 44.25 6.63
CA SER A 15 14.70 45.32 7.64
C SER A 15 13.24 45.66 7.96
N LEU A 16 12.97 45.99 9.22
CA LEU A 16 11.65 46.38 9.73
C LEU A 16 11.01 47.52 8.91
N GLU A 17 11.84 48.38 8.29
CA GLU A 17 11.39 49.45 7.38
C GLU A 17 10.78 48.95 6.07
N LEU A 18 11.23 47.80 5.55
CA LEU A 18 10.67 47.22 4.33
C LEU A 18 9.28 46.62 4.59
N LEU A 19 9.07 46.07 5.79
CA LEU A 19 7.77 45.56 6.23
C LEU A 19 6.76 46.69 6.49
N GLN A 20 7.21 47.82 7.06
CA GLN A 20 6.37 49.02 7.24
C GLN A 20 5.96 49.65 5.91
N ARG A 21 6.87 49.72 4.92
CA ARG A 21 6.55 50.26 3.58
C ARG A 21 5.58 49.37 2.78
N LEU A 22 5.57 48.06 3.02
CA LEU A 22 4.59 47.13 2.42
C LEU A 22 3.20 47.25 3.05
N LEU A 23 3.13 47.47 4.38
CA LEU A 23 1.87 47.68 5.10
C LEU A 23 1.22 49.03 4.76
N GLU A 24 2.01 50.10 4.54
CA GLU A 24 1.48 51.39 4.09
C GLU A 24 0.95 51.36 2.65
N ARG A 25 1.57 50.56 1.76
CA ARG A 25 1.07 50.34 0.39
C ARG A 25 -0.23 49.52 0.36
N PHE A 26 -0.46 48.66 1.36
CA PHE A 26 -1.73 47.95 1.51
C PHE A 26 -2.85 48.84 2.07
N ARG A 27 -2.52 49.82 2.93
CA ARG A 27 -3.48 50.77 3.50
C ARG A 27 -4.06 51.74 2.46
N HIS A 28 -3.34 52.00 1.38
CA HIS A 28 -3.79 52.89 0.29
C HIS A 28 -4.69 52.23 -0.77
N ARG A 29 -4.84 50.89 -0.79
CA ARG A 29 -5.76 50.19 -1.71
C ARG A 29 -7.15 49.87 -1.13
N ILE A 30 -7.42 50.24 0.11
CA ILE A 30 -8.72 50.01 0.77
C ILE A 30 -9.61 51.29 0.78
N CYS A 31 -9.11 52.43 0.29
CA CYS A 31 -9.83 53.71 0.33
C CYS A 31 -10.56 54.13 -0.95
N GLU A 32 -10.82 53.23 -1.90
CA GLU A 32 -11.52 53.57 -3.14
C GLU A 32 -12.71 52.64 -3.44
N VAL A 33 -13.64 52.54 -2.48
CA VAL A 33 -15.05 52.21 -2.78
C VAL A 33 -15.92 53.16 -1.95
N LYS A 34 -16.04 54.40 -2.43
CA LYS A 34 -16.93 55.41 -1.87
C LYS A 34 -17.69 56.09 -3.00
N SER A 35 -18.67 55.39 -3.55
CA SER A 35 -19.78 55.99 -4.32
C SER A 35 -20.89 54.96 -4.53
N MET A 36 -21.80 54.81 -3.56
CA MET A 36 -23.13 54.27 -3.82
C MET A 36 -24.17 54.98 -2.93
N ASN A 37 -25.26 55.37 -3.58
CA ASN A 37 -26.19 56.44 -3.22
C ASN A 37 -27.16 56.10 -2.07
N ALA A 38 -27.60 57.14 -1.37
CA ALA A 38 -28.36 57.17 -0.10
C ALA A 38 -29.82 56.65 -0.14
N HIS A 39 -30.20 55.79 -1.10
CA HIS A 39 -31.59 55.33 -1.26
C HIS A 39 -31.83 53.84 -1.00
N ARG A 40 -30.80 53.06 -0.66
CA ARG A 40 -30.91 51.60 -0.38
C ARG A 40 -30.76 51.22 1.10
N TRP A 41 -30.52 52.20 1.97
CA TRP A 41 -30.43 52.01 3.43
C TRP A 41 -31.80 51.89 4.12
N LYS A 42 -32.86 52.48 3.55
CA LYS A 42 -34.20 52.51 4.17
C LYS A 42 -35.07 51.26 3.93
N VAL A 43 -34.58 50.25 3.20
CA VAL A 43 -35.31 48.99 2.96
C VAL A 43 -34.83 47.84 3.88
N TRP A 44 -33.70 48.01 4.56
CA TRP A 44 -33.10 46.94 5.38
C TRP A 44 -33.39 47.02 6.90
N VAL A 45 -34.03 48.09 7.39
CA VAL A 45 -34.28 48.30 8.83
C VAL A 45 -35.75 48.10 9.23
N SER A 46 -36.64 47.70 8.31
CA SER A 46 -38.08 47.58 8.58
C SER A 46 -38.64 46.15 8.66
N VAL A 47 -37.81 45.11 8.82
CA VAL A 47 -38.28 43.70 8.95
C VAL A 47 -37.68 42.99 10.17
N CYS A 48 -37.55 43.70 11.30
CA CYS A 48 -37.11 43.12 12.58
C CYS A 48 -38.05 43.44 13.77
N GLY A 49 -39.32 43.78 13.54
CA GLY A 49 -40.22 44.04 14.66
C GLY A 49 -41.67 43.86 14.26
N THR A 50 -42.23 42.72 14.68
CA THR A 50 -43.63 42.21 14.60
C THR A 50 -43.57 40.78 14.02
N SER A 51 -43.93 39.68 14.68
CA SER A 51 -44.68 39.51 15.91
C SER A 51 -44.35 38.17 16.56
N LEU A 52 -44.19 38.21 17.89
CA LEU A 52 -44.46 37.12 18.82
C LEU A 52 -45.94 36.69 18.62
N LEU A 53 -46.19 35.49 18.12
CA LEU A 53 -47.28 34.55 18.48
C LEU A 53 -47.39 33.48 17.40
N LEU A 54 -46.86 32.28 17.66
CA LEU A 54 -47.31 30.97 17.16
C LEU A 54 -46.33 29.92 17.71
N LEU A 55 -46.57 29.51 18.96
CA LEU A 55 -45.96 28.34 19.59
C LEU A 55 -47.10 27.36 19.91
N VAL A 56 -46.80 26.07 19.75
CA VAL A 56 -47.61 24.87 20.02
C VAL A 56 -48.39 24.29 18.82
N VAL A 57 -47.68 23.58 17.92
CA VAL A 57 -48.11 22.27 17.38
C VAL A 57 -46.88 21.37 17.20
N ALA A 58 -46.91 20.25 17.93
CA ALA A 58 -46.11 19.02 17.90
C ALA A 58 -44.99 18.86 16.84
N GLY A 59 -43.75 18.76 17.35
CA GLY A 59 -42.61 18.22 16.65
C GLY A 59 -42.54 16.69 16.73
N ALA A 60 -42.31 16.05 15.59
CA ALA A 60 -41.72 14.72 15.48
C ALA A 60 -41.17 14.52 14.05
N ARG A 61 -40.05 15.17 13.75
CA ARG A 61 -39.15 14.78 12.65
C ARG A 61 -37.73 14.92 13.18
N GLY A 62 -37.07 13.77 13.34
CA GLY A 62 -35.74 13.63 13.90
C GLY A 62 -34.73 14.49 13.17
N GLN A 63 -34.19 15.47 13.88
CA GLN A 63 -32.96 16.14 13.51
C GLN A 63 -31.83 15.15 13.79
N SER A 64 -31.29 14.54 12.74
CA SER A 64 -29.98 13.91 12.80
C SER A 64 -28.94 15.00 13.05
N THR A 65 -28.64 15.23 14.33
CA THR A 65 -27.40 15.89 14.75
C THR A 65 -26.23 15.24 14.01
N PRO A 66 -25.31 16.00 13.38
CA PRO A 66 -24.05 15.42 12.95
C PRO A 66 -23.37 14.92 14.23
N ALA A 67 -23.21 13.61 14.34
CA ALA A 67 -22.40 13.02 15.39
C ALA A 67 -21.04 13.73 15.32
N LYS A 68 -20.75 14.51 16.36
CA LYS A 68 -19.41 14.98 16.66
C LYS A 68 -18.57 13.71 16.72
N ALA A 69 -17.84 13.43 15.63
CA ALA A 69 -16.85 12.38 15.63
C ALA A 69 -15.94 12.69 16.82
N SER A 70 -16.01 11.84 17.83
CA SER A 70 -15.09 11.84 18.95
C SER A 70 -13.70 11.70 18.35
N SER A 71 -13.00 12.83 18.24
CA SER A 71 -11.57 12.90 17.96
C SER A 71 -10.76 12.46 19.18
N GLU A 72 -11.15 11.33 19.78
CA GLU A 72 -10.39 10.57 20.77
C GLU A 72 -9.76 9.37 20.06
N ASP A 73 -8.94 9.65 19.05
CA ASP A 73 -7.81 8.79 18.70
C ASP A 73 -6.70 9.61 18.02
N ALA A 74 -6.59 10.89 18.40
CA ALA A 74 -5.50 11.78 18.02
C ALA A 74 -4.33 11.66 19.02
N ALA A 75 -3.73 10.48 19.06
CA ALA A 75 -2.33 10.22 19.43
C ALA A 75 -2.14 8.70 19.43
N ALA A 76 -1.97 8.10 18.26
CA ALA A 76 -1.41 6.75 18.20
C ALA A 76 -0.09 6.77 18.97
N LYS A 77 0.01 6.02 20.07
CA LYS A 77 1.28 5.82 20.79
C LYS A 77 2.35 5.46 19.76
N PRO A 78 3.58 6.00 19.86
CA PRO A 78 4.64 5.61 18.96
C PRO A 78 4.73 4.08 18.92
N PRO A 79 4.87 3.47 17.73
CA PRO A 79 4.87 2.02 17.61
C PRO A 79 6.00 1.48 18.47
N LYS A 80 5.70 0.47 19.30
CA LYS A 80 6.70 -0.19 20.15
C LYS A 80 7.89 -0.62 19.32
N LEU A 81 9.09 -0.52 19.88
CA LEU A 81 10.30 -1.03 19.24
C LEU A 81 10.38 -2.55 19.40
N ALA A 82 11.13 -3.20 18.52
CA ALA A 82 11.27 -4.66 18.50
C ALA A 82 11.74 -5.23 19.85
N GLU A 83 12.69 -4.58 20.51
CA GLU A 83 13.22 -4.96 21.83
C GLU A 83 12.23 -4.79 22.98
N GLU A 84 11.18 -3.99 22.79
CA GLU A 84 10.13 -3.76 23.79
C GLU A 84 9.02 -4.83 23.70
N GLU A 85 8.76 -5.34 22.49
CA GLU A 85 7.70 -6.30 22.23
C GLU A 85 8.20 -7.75 22.24
N TYR A 86 9.40 -8.02 21.71
CA TYR A 86 9.91 -9.37 21.53
C TYR A 86 11.10 -9.67 22.43
N LYS A 87 11.09 -10.87 23.00
CA LYS A 87 12.19 -11.39 23.83
C LYS A 87 13.41 -11.75 22.96
N ASN A 88 14.61 -11.45 23.48
CA ASN A 88 15.90 -11.80 22.85
C ASN A 88 16.08 -11.29 21.39
N ILE A 89 15.57 -10.08 21.11
CA ILE A 89 15.93 -9.36 19.88
C ILE A 89 17.35 -8.82 20.01
N GLN A 90 18.17 -9.08 18.99
CA GLN A 90 19.58 -8.68 18.95
C GLN A 90 19.90 -7.91 17.67
N ALA A 91 19.80 -8.56 16.50
CA ALA A 91 20.19 -7.96 15.22
C ALA A 91 19.18 -6.95 14.65
N LEU A 92 17.95 -6.95 15.15
CA LEU A 92 16.86 -6.07 14.69
C LEU A 92 16.38 -5.12 15.80
N LYS A 93 17.27 -4.71 16.71
CA LYS A 93 16.92 -3.67 17.70
C LYS A 93 16.68 -2.33 17.00
N GLY A 94 15.81 -1.50 17.56
CA GLY A 94 15.51 -0.17 17.08
C GLY A 94 14.56 -0.09 15.88
N ILE A 95 14.14 -1.22 15.30
CA ILE A 95 13.07 -1.22 14.28
C ILE A 95 11.70 -1.25 14.96
N PRO A 96 10.64 -0.73 14.33
CA PRO A 96 9.27 -0.90 14.82
C PRO A 96 8.92 -2.40 14.96
N ALA A 97 8.28 -2.79 16.06
CA ALA A 97 7.94 -4.18 16.36
C ALA A 97 7.07 -4.82 15.26
N GLU A 98 6.21 -4.03 14.60
CA GLU A 98 5.41 -4.48 13.46
C GLU A 98 6.24 -4.89 12.23
N GLN A 99 7.49 -4.45 12.12
CA GLN A 99 8.39 -4.77 10.99
C GLN A 99 9.18 -6.07 11.19
N VAL A 100 9.17 -6.65 12.39
CA VAL A 100 9.93 -7.87 12.68
C VAL A 100 9.41 -9.04 11.84
N VAL A 101 8.10 -9.30 11.84
CA VAL A 101 7.50 -10.43 11.11
C VAL A 101 7.66 -10.27 9.58
N PRO A 102 7.35 -9.11 8.96
CA PRO A 102 7.64 -8.88 7.55
C PRO A 102 9.12 -9.08 7.18
N SER A 103 10.04 -8.65 8.04
CA SER A 103 11.48 -8.86 7.84
C SER A 103 11.86 -10.34 7.90
N MET A 104 11.26 -11.12 8.82
CA MET A 104 11.48 -12.56 8.89
C MET A 104 10.95 -13.27 7.65
N GLN A 105 9.78 -12.87 7.14
CA GLN A 105 9.24 -13.40 5.89
C GLN A 105 10.18 -13.12 4.70
N PHE A 106 10.77 -11.93 4.65
CA PHE A 106 11.77 -11.60 3.63
C PHE A 106 13.01 -12.50 3.72
N ILE A 107 13.51 -12.78 4.94
CA ILE A 107 14.65 -13.69 5.15
C ILE A 107 14.29 -15.11 4.71
N ALA A 108 13.14 -15.63 5.16
CA ALA A 108 12.66 -16.98 4.81
C ALA A 108 12.59 -17.16 3.29
N ALA A 109 11.97 -16.20 2.60
CA ALA A 109 11.93 -16.12 1.14
C ALA A 109 13.32 -16.06 0.51
N SER A 110 14.24 -15.31 1.14
CA SER A 110 15.59 -15.13 0.60
C SER A 110 16.43 -16.39 0.63
N LEU A 111 16.22 -17.22 1.65
CA LEU A 111 16.95 -18.46 1.91
C LEU A 111 16.22 -19.70 1.37
N GLY A 112 14.94 -19.58 0.96
CA GLY A 112 14.14 -20.73 0.53
C GLY A 112 13.84 -21.70 1.68
N VAL A 113 13.63 -21.19 2.90
CA VAL A 113 13.40 -21.98 4.12
C VAL A 113 12.17 -21.50 4.89
N GLU A 114 11.64 -22.36 5.74
CA GLU A 114 10.54 -22.02 6.66
C GLU A 114 11.03 -21.47 8.00
N CYS A 115 10.12 -20.87 8.78
CA CYS A 115 10.43 -20.24 10.07
C CYS A 115 11.16 -21.18 11.04
N GLU A 116 10.77 -22.46 11.04
CA GLU A 116 11.33 -23.52 11.88
C GLU A 116 12.76 -23.88 11.50
N TYR A 117 13.28 -23.46 10.36
CA TYR A 117 14.70 -23.64 10.05
C TYR A 117 15.60 -22.90 11.07
N CYS A 118 15.20 -21.67 11.42
CA CYS A 118 15.92 -20.83 12.37
C CYS A 118 15.31 -20.84 13.77
N HIS A 119 13.98 -20.88 13.90
CA HIS A 119 13.32 -20.73 15.19
C HIS A 119 12.88 -22.06 15.80
N VAL A 120 12.83 -22.10 17.14
CA VAL A 120 12.17 -23.18 17.87
C VAL A 120 10.66 -22.90 17.86
N PRO A 121 9.81 -23.83 17.40
CA PRO A 121 8.37 -23.64 17.38
C PRO A 121 7.84 -23.17 18.73
N HIS A 122 6.97 -22.16 18.72
CA HIS A 122 6.38 -21.51 19.91
C HIS A 122 7.37 -20.88 20.92
N ARG A 123 8.69 -20.90 20.64
CA ARG A 123 9.76 -20.36 21.48
C ARG A 123 10.78 -19.63 20.63
N MET A 124 10.30 -18.64 19.87
CA MET A 124 11.06 -17.93 18.84
C MET A 124 12.26 -17.17 19.43
N GLU A 125 12.24 -16.85 20.71
CA GLU A 125 13.29 -16.18 21.47
C GLU A 125 14.52 -17.07 21.71
N LYS A 126 14.37 -18.40 21.69
CA LYS A 126 15.48 -19.32 21.97
C LYS A 126 16.52 -19.35 20.85
N ASP A 127 17.78 -19.54 21.26
CA ASP A 127 18.94 -19.57 20.37
C ASP A 127 19.49 -20.99 20.16
N ASP A 128 18.67 -22.00 20.46
CA ASP A 128 19.04 -23.43 20.39
C ASP A 128 19.47 -23.88 18.99
N LYS A 129 19.06 -23.14 17.94
CA LYS A 129 19.36 -23.45 16.53
C LYS A 129 20.49 -22.59 16.00
N LYS A 130 21.61 -23.23 15.63
CA LYS A 130 22.77 -22.60 14.99
C LYS A 130 22.41 -21.68 13.81
N PRO A 131 21.47 -22.04 12.90
CA PRO A 131 21.05 -21.14 11.83
C PRO A 131 20.60 -19.74 12.30
N LYS A 132 19.91 -19.61 13.44
CA LYS A 132 19.51 -18.31 13.99
C LYS A 132 20.69 -17.45 14.40
N LEU A 133 21.68 -18.05 15.05
CA LEU A 133 22.91 -17.36 15.47
C LEU A 133 23.72 -16.90 14.25
N THR A 134 23.81 -17.74 13.21
CA THR A 134 24.43 -17.37 11.94
C THR A 134 23.65 -16.23 11.25
N ALA A 135 22.33 -16.32 11.18
CA ALA A 135 21.48 -15.29 10.56
C ALA A 135 21.71 -13.90 11.20
N ARG A 136 21.88 -13.81 12.52
CA ARG A 136 22.23 -12.54 13.19
C ARG A 136 23.54 -11.94 12.69
N LYS A 137 24.56 -12.77 12.48
CA LYS A 137 25.84 -12.32 11.92
C LYS A 137 25.68 -11.85 10.47
N MET A 138 24.90 -12.58 9.67
CA MET A 138 24.63 -12.22 8.28
C MET A 138 23.83 -10.91 8.15
N ILE A 139 22.86 -10.67 9.03
CA ILE A 139 22.14 -9.38 9.10
C ILE A 139 23.13 -8.25 9.37
N GLY A 140 23.99 -8.40 10.38
CA GLY A 140 25.02 -7.40 10.70
C GLY A 140 25.96 -7.13 9.52
N MET A 141 26.44 -8.19 8.86
CA MET A 141 27.30 -8.08 7.67
C MET A 141 26.61 -7.35 6.51
N MET A 142 25.37 -7.70 6.19
CA MET A 142 24.59 -7.05 5.13
C MET A 142 24.36 -5.56 5.45
N MET A 143 24.01 -5.23 6.69
CA MET A 143 23.84 -3.84 7.12
C MET A 143 25.16 -3.06 7.03
N ALA A 144 26.28 -3.67 7.43
CA ALA A 144 27.61 -3.07 7.33
C ALA A 144 27.99 -2.80 5.87
N ILE A 145 27.80 -3.77 4.96
CA ILE A 145 28.10 -3.61 3.53
C ILE A 145 27.35 -2.40 2.95
N ASN A 146 26.05 -2.28 3.20
CA ASN A 146 25.24 -1.15 2.73
C ASN A 146 25.70 0.19 3.31
N LYS A 147 25.98 0.22 4.61
CA LYS A 147 26.44 1.43 5.29
C LYS A 147 27.81 1.90 4.79
N GLU A 148 28.75 0.97 4.63
CA GLU A 148 30.15 1.28 4.34
C GLU A 148 30.43 1.49 2.86
N ASN A 149 29.66 0.87 1.96
CA ASN A 149 29.96 0.86 0.52
C ASN A 149 28.89 1.54 -0.34
N PHE A 150 27.70 1.80 0.20
CA PHE A 150 26.56 2.30 -0.56
C PHE A 150 25.90 3.52 0.12
N GLU A 151 26.64 4.27 0.93
CA GLU A 151 26.14 5.48 1.63
C GLU A 151 24.90 5.20 2.50
N GLY A 152 24.72 3.96 2.93
CA GLY A 152 23.54 3.50 3.67
C GLY A 152 22.33 3.15 2.79
N HIS A 153 22.42 3.31 1.47
CA HIS A 153 21.41 2.83 0.54
C HIS A 153 21.39 1.28 0.52
N ARG A 154 20.18 0.72 0.48
CA ARG A 154 19.98 -0.74 0.52
C ARG A 154 20.13 -1.35 -0.87
N GLU A 155 21.38 -1.60 -1.25
CA GLU A 155 21.75 -2.27 -2.51
C GLU A 155 21.95 -3.78 -2.33
N VAL A 156 22.53 -4.18 -1.20
CA VAL A 156 22.77 -5.59 -0.82
C VAL A 156 21.66 -6.07 0.12
N THR A 157 21.09 -7.24 -0.14
CA THR A 157 20.03 -7.85 0.68
C THR A 157 20.34 -9.32 0.93
N CYS A 158 19.56 -9.99 1.78
CA CYS A 158 19.66 -11.45 1.92
C CYS A 158 19.52 -12.16 0.55
N TYR A 159 18.59 -11.69 -0.30
CA TYR A 159 18.36 -12.29 -1.62
C TYR A 159 19.51 -12.07 -2.62
N SER A 160 20.29 -10.98 -2.52
CA SER A 160 21.42 -10.76 -3.43
C SER A 160 22.48 -11.85 -3.30
N CYS A 161 22.64 -12.43 -2.10
CA CYS A 161 23.58 -13.51 -1.83
C CYS A 161 22.93 -14.90 -1.91
N HIS A 162 21.79 -15.10 -1.24
CA HIS A 162 21.18 -16.43 -1.08
C HIS A 162 20.38 -16.90 -2.28
N ARG A 163 19.67 -16.00 -2.97
CA ARG A 163 18.90 -16.31 -4.19
C ARG A 163 17.96 -17.52 -4.06
N GLY A 164 17.33 -17.69 -2.90
CA GLY A 164 16.42 -18.80 -2.61
C GLY A 164 17.11 -20.09 -2.12
N SER A 165 18.41 -20.05 -1.81
CA SER A 165 19.17 -21.16 -1.23
C SER A 165 19.58 -20.85 0.22
N PRO A 166 19.55 -21.84 1.14
CA PRO A 166 19.95 -21.62 2.53
C PRO A 166 21.42 -21.21 2.65
N ASP A 167 22.25 -21.62 1.70
CA ASP A 167 23.67 -21.26 1.60
C ASP A 167 23.95 -20.55 0.26
N PRO A 168 24.69 -19.42 0.25
CA PRO A 168 25.10 -18.76 -0.98
C PRO A 168 26.02 -19.64 -1.83
N VAL A 169 25.81 -19.62 -3.15
CA VAL A 169 26.67 -20.32 -4.10
C VAL A 169 27.97 -19.52 -4.29
N ALA A 170 29.05 -19.96 -3.65
CA ALA A 170 30.36 -19.29 -3.70
C ALA A 170 31.24 -19.73 -4.89
N THR A 171 30.88 -20.82 -5.56
CA THR A 171 31.61 -21.36 -6.72
C THR A 171 30.78 -21.14 -7.98
N PRO A 172 31.34 -20.51 -9.03
CA PRO A 172 30.68 -20.40 -10.32
C PRO A 172 30.26 -21.79 -10.85
N VAL A 173 29.01 -21.90 -11.31
CA VAL A 173 28.49 -23.13 -11.89
C VAL A 173 28.96 -23.23 -13.33
N ILE A 174 29.64 -24.33 -13.69
CA ILE A 174 30.06 -24.61 -15.07
C ILE A 174 29.05 -25.61 -15.67
N THR A 175 27.86 -25.14 -16.07
CA THR A 175 26.87 -25.94 -16.81
C THR A 175 26.55 -25.27 -18.15
N ALA A 176 26.28 -26.06 -19.20
CA ALA A 176 25.87 -25.55 -20.52
C ALA A 176 24.48 -24.90 -20.50
N GLU A 177 23.66 -25.26 -19.50
CA GLU A 177 22.44 -24.58 -19.12
C GLU A 177 22.69 -23.89 -17.77
N GLU A 178 23.28 -22.71 -17.82
CA GLU A 178 23.01 -21.73 -16.76
C GLU A 178 21.53 -21.34 -16.92
N PRO A 179 20.73 -21.21 -15.83
CA PRO A 179 19.56 -20.35 -15.89
C PRO A 179 20.11 -18.93 -16.08
N ARG A 180 20.40 -18.57 -17.33
CA ARG A 180 20.61 -17.19 -17.73
C ARG A 180 19.40 -16.46 -17.15
N ARG A 181 19.66 -15.53 -16.24
CA ARG A 181 18.84 -14.32 -16.28
C ARG A 181 18.86 -13.93 -17.73
N GLU A 182 17.70 -13.89 -18.37
CA GLU A 182 17.50 -12.95 -19.44
C GLU A 182 17.86 -11.59 -18.83
N ALA A 183 19.13 -11.21 -18.96
CA ALA A 183 19.44 -9.81 -19.12
C ALA A 183 18.46 -9.35 -20.21
N PRO A 184 17.72 -8.24 -20.03
CA PRO A 184 17.04 -7.64 -21.17
C PRO A 184 18.10 -7.57 -22.24
N GLU A 185 17.89 -8.31 -23.33
CA GLU A 185 18.90 -8.65 -24.32
C GLU A 185 19.73 -7.41 -24.53
N GLY A 186 20.96 -7.43 -23.97
CA GLY A 186 21.73 -6.21 -23.81
C GLY A 186 21.91 -5.68 -25.21
N ALA A 187 21.23 -4.57 -25.53
CA ALA A 187 21.13 -4.06 -26.89
C ALA A 187 22.49 -4.18 -27.54
N LYS A 188 22.59 -4.97 -28.62
CA LYS A 188 23.85 -5.07 -29.34
C LYS A 188 24.30 -3.64 -29.63
N PRO A 189 25.56 -3.26 -29.41
CA PRO A 189 26.00 -1.90 -29.70
C PRO A 189 25.66 -1.56 -31.15
N GLY A 190 24.65 -0.70 -31.37
CA GLY A 190 24.14 -0.34 -32.69
C GLY A 190 22.69 -0.73 -33.00
N GLU A 191 22.01 -1.57 -32.21
CA GLU A 191 20.56 -1.78 -32.37
C GLU A 191 19.79 -0.55 -31.85
N PRO A 192 18.84 0.01 -32.63
CA PRO A 192 18.02 1.13 -32.18
C PRO A 192 17.24 0.71 -30.93
N LYS A 193 17.32 1.52 -29.86
CA LYS A 193 16.53 1.28 -28.65
C LYS A 193 15.06 1.15 -29.04
N PRO A 194 14.34 0.12 -28.55
CA PRO A 194 12.93 -0.01 -28.82
C PRO A 194 12.22 1.27 -28.41
N VAL A 195 11.42 1.83 -29.33
CA VAL A 195 10.60 2.99 -29.05
C VAL A 195 9.26 2.48 -28.53
N PHE A 196 9.03 2.66 -27.24
CA PHE A 196 7.77 2.27 -26.60
C PHE A 196 6.74 3.41 -26.67
N PRO A 197 5.43 3.09 -26.66
CA PRO A 197 4.40 4.09 -26.43
C PRO A 197 4.63 4.84 -25.11
N PRO A 198 4.25 6.13 -25.01
CA PRO A 198 4.24 6.84 -23.73
C PRO A 198 3.40 6.11 -22.68
N ALA A 199 3.83 6.14 -21.42
CA ALA A 199 3.12 5.47 -20.34
C ALA A 199 1.67 5.97 -20.20
N GLU A 200 1.45 7.26 -20.42
CA GLU A 200 0.12 7.88 -20.42
C GLU A 200 -0.82 7.22 -21.43
N GLN A 201 -0.33 6.94 -22.63
CA GLN A 201 -1.12 6.29 -23.67
C GLN A 201 -1.53 4.87 -23.25
N LEU A 202 -0.64 4.13 -22.59
CA LEU A 202 -0.94 2.77 -22.11
C LEU A 202 -1.96 2.79 -20.96
N LEU A 203 -1.83 3.73 -20.02
CA LEU A 203 -2.79 3.92 -18.92
C LEU A 203 -4.17 4.35 -19.44
N GLU A 204 -4.23 5.26 -20.41
CA GLU A 204 -5.47 5.70 -21.05
C GLU A 204 -6.12 4.58 -21.88
N LYS A 205 -5.32 3.78 -22.59
CA LYS A 205 -5.78 2.58 -23.29
C LYS A 205 -6.42 1.61 -22.31
N TYR A 206 -5.79 1.37 -21.16
CA TYR A 206 -6.36 0.52 -20.11
C TYR A 206 -7.68 1.05 -19.57
N ILE A 207 -7.76 2.34 -19.21
CA ILE A 207 -9.00 2.98 -18.76
C ILE A 207 -10.11 2.80 -19.80
N SER A 208 -9.79 2.96 -21.08
CA SER A 208 -10.74 2.76 -22.18
C SER A 208 -11.18 1.29 -22.30
N ALA A 209 -10.24 0.35 -22.23
CA ALA A 209 -10.48 -1.09 -22.35
C ALA A 209 -11.38 -1.65 -21.23
N ILE A 210 -11.33 -1.06 -20.04
CA ILE A 210 -12.21 -1.44 -18.93
C ILE A 210 -13.58 -0.76 -18.93
N GLY A 211 -13.88 0.12 -19.90
CA GLY A 211 -15.19 0.79 -20.03
C GLY A 211 -15.17 2.31 -19.77
N GLY A 212 -14.01 2.90 -19.49
CA GLY A 212 -13.82 4.35 -19.37
C GLY A 212 -14.02 4.92 -17.96
N ALA A 213 -13.46 6.12 -17.76
CA ALA A 213 -13.45 6.79 -16.45
C ALA A 213 -14.86 7.05 -15.89
N ALA A 214 -15.80 7.45 -16.75
CA ALA A 214 -17.17 7.78 -16.33
C ALA A 214 -17.96 6.54 -15.86
N ALA A 215 -17.73 5.37 -16.45
CA ALA A 215 -18.33 4.11 -15.98
C ALA A 215 -17.70 3.69 -14.66
N LEU A 216 -16.37 3.78 -14.56
CA LEU A 216 -15.62 3.38 -13.37
C LEU A 216 -16.01 4.22 -12.13
N GLN A 217 -16.15 5.54 -12.29
CA GLN A 217 -16.55 6.45 -11.21
C GLN A 217 -17.98 6.22 -10.69
N LYS A 218 -18.84 5.53 -11.45
CA LYS A 218 -20.19 5.18 -10.99
C LYS A 218 -20.19 3.99 -10.03
N VAL A 219 -19.07 3.28 -9.89
CA VAL A 219 -18.95 2.11 -9.02
C VAL A 219 -18.47 2.52 -7.63
N THR A 220 -19.42 2.61 -6.71
CA THR A 220 -19.16 2.99 -5.31
C THR A 220 -18.86 1.79 -4.42
N SER A 221 -19.29 0.60 -4.84
CA SER A 221 -19.05 -0.65 -4.13
C SER A 221 -19.13 -1.85 -5.08
N ARG A 222 -18.56 -2.97 -4.62
CA ARG A 222 -18.60 -4.25 -5.32
C ARG A 222 -18.66 -5.39 -4.32
N VAL A 223 -19.51 -6.38 -4.60
CA VAL A 223 -19.56 -7.66 -3.89
C VAL A 223 -19.32 -8.76 -4.90
N GLU A 224 -18.31 -9.58 -4.64
CA GLU A 224 -17.93 -10.72 -5.46
C GLU A 224 -18.03 -11.98 -4.61
N LYS A 225 -18.61 -13.03 -5.19
CA LYS A 225 -18.65 -14.37 -4.59
C LYS A 225 -18.03 -15.36 -5.54
N GLY A 226 -17.29 -16.32 -5.01
CA GLY A 226 -16.63 -17.31 -5.85
C GLY A 226 -15.93 -18.40 -5.07
N THR A 227 -14.93 -18.97 -5.72
CA THR A 227 -14.11 -20.07 -5.19
C THR A 227 -12.66 -19.63 -5.12
N LEU A 228 -12.04 -19.80 -3.97
CA LEU A 228 -10.61 -19.63 -3.73
C LEU A 228 -9.93 -21.00 -3.75
N THR A 229 -8.90 -21.15 -4.58
CA THR A 229 -8.05 -22.33 -4.67
C THR A 229 -6.71 -22.05 -3.97
N ALA A 230 -6.40 -22.79 -2.92
CA ALA A 230 -5.18 -22.64 -2.10
C ALA A 230 -4.71 -24.01 -1.56
N PHE A 231 -3.64 -24.02 -0.75
CA PHE A 231 -3.17 -25.22 -0.01
C PHE A 231 -3.03 -26.49 -0.88
N GLY A 232 -2.34 -26.37 -2.02
CA GLY A 232 -2.13 -27.51 -2.92
C GLY A 232 -3.36 -27.90 -3.73
N GLY A 233 -4.24 -26.94 -4.04
CA GLY A 233 -5.39 -27.14 -4.94
C GLY A 233 -6.74 -27.31 -4.25
N GLN A 234 -6.82 -27.15 -2.94
CA GLN A 234 -8.07 -27.17 -2.19
C GLN A 234 -8.94 -25.95 -2.52
N HIS A 235 -10.25 -26.15 -2.55
CA HIS A 235 -11.24 -25.13 -2.90
C HIS A 235 -12.05 -24.68 -1.68
N PHE A 236 -12.20 -23.36 -1.52
CA PHE A 236 -12.96 -22.74 -0.44
C PHE A 236 -13.90 -21.67 -0.99
N PRO A 237 -15.13 -21.53 -0.47
CA PRO A 237 -15.96 -20.38 -0.79
C PRO A 237 -15.26 -19.08 -0.37
N VAL A 238 -15.38 -18.04 -1.19
CA VAL A 238 -14.83 -16.72 -0.89
C VAL A 238 -15.83 -15.63 -1.21
N ASP A 239 -15.94 -14.67 -0.29
CA ASP A 239 -16.64 -13.41 -0.49
C ASP A 239 -15.62 -12.26 -0.50
N VAL A 240 -15.69 -11.38 -1.49
CA VAL A 240 -14.88 -10.16 -1.58
C VAL A 240 -15.81 -8.94 -1.62
N TYR A 241 -15.55 -8.00 -0.73
CA TYR A 241 -16.28 -6.74 -0.60
C TYR A 241 -15.30 -5.60 -0.86
N SER A 242 -15.67 -4.69 -1.75
CA SER A 242 -14.93 -3.46 -2.01
C SER A 242 -15.86 -2.27 -1.91
N LYS A 243 -15.43 -1.17 -1.26
CA LYS A 243 -16.24 0.04 -1.09
C LYS A 243 -15.36 1.27 -1.18
N ALA A 244 -15.77 2.24 -1.99
CA ALA A 244 -15.06 3.49 -2.13
C ALA A 244 -15.32 4.44 -0.94
N PRO A 245 -14.33 5.25 -0.54
CA PRO A 245 -12.92 5.15 -0.92
C PRO A 245 -12.17 4.06 -0.12
N ASP A 246 -11.22 3.42 -0.78
CA ASP A 246 -10.12 2.62 -0.21
C ASP A 246 -10.51 1.50 0.79
N LYS A 247 -11.71 0.89 0.72
CA LYS A 247 -12.07 -0.24 1.59
C LYS A 247 -12.14 -1.55 0.83
N ARG A 248 -11.53 -2.59 1.39
CA ARG A 248 -11.58 -3.94 0.85
C ARG A 248 -11.57 -4.99 1.94
N LEU A 249 -12.34 -6.06 1.74
CA LEU A 249 -12.47 -7.20 2.65
C LEU A 249 -12.55 -8.46 1.81
N SER A 250 -11.76 -9.46 2.13
CA SER A 250 -11.81 -10.81 1.55
C SER A 250 -12.00 -11.81 2.68
N ILE A 251 -13.02 -12.65 2.56
CA ILE A 251 -13.37 -13.69 3.53
C ILE A 251 -13.28 -15.03 2.84
N MET A 252 -12.30 -15.85 3.25
CA MET A 252 -12.18 -17.24 2.84
C MET A 252 -12.83 -18.12 3.92
N HIS A 253 -13.86 -18.86 3.54
CA HIS A 253 -14.63 -19.71 4.46
C HIS A 253 -13.95 -21.08 4.62
N LEU A 254 -13.20 -21.29 5.71
CA LEU A 254 -12.59 -22.58 6.03
C LEU A 254 -13.54 -23.43 6.90
N PRO A 255 -13.35 -24.76 6.95
CA PRO A 255 -14.16 -25.64 7.80
C PRO A 255 -14.12 -25.30 9.30
N ASN A 256 -13.03 -24.67 9.76
CA ASN A 256 -12.78 -24.33 11.17
C ASN A 256 -12.95 -22.82 11.47
N GLY A 257 -13.58 -22.07 10.58
CA GLY A 257 -13.84 -20.64 10.71
C GLY A 257 -13.20 -19.80 9.61
N ASP A 258 -13.52 -18.52 9.57
CA ASP A 258 -13.10 -17.68 8.45
C ASP A 258 -11.62 -17.24 8.56
N SER A 259 -10.97 -17.20 7.40
CA SER A 259 -9.74 -16.43 7.20
C SER A 259 -10.09 -15.13 6.50
N VAL A 260 -9.73 -14.01 7.12
CA VAL A 260 -10.11 -12.67 6.68
C VAL A 260 -8.87 -11.85 6.37
N THR A 261 -8.93 -11.07 5.29
CA THR A 261 -8.00 -9.98 5.02
C THR A 261 -8.80 -8.74 4.72
N ALA A 262 -8.55 -7.65 5.43
CA ALA A 262 -9.32 -6.42 5.29
C ALA A 262 -8.45 -5.17 5.41
N PHE A 263 -8.94 -4.10 4.80
CA PHE A 263 -8.40 -2.75 4.88
C PHE A 263 -9.58 -1.78 4.93
N ASP A 264 -9.60 -0.91 5.95
CA ASP A 264 -10.72 0.00 6.23
C ASP A 264 -10.57 1.40 5.61
N GLY A 265 -9.54 1.60 4.78
CA GLY A 265 -9.15 2.90 4.22
C GLY A 265 -7.95 3.54 4.93
N GLN A 266 -7.62 3.07 6.13
CA GLN A 266 -6.48 3.57 6.90
C GLN A 266 -5.61 2.43 7.45
N ARG A 267 -6.26 1.41 8.03
CA ARG A 267 -5.63 0.31 8.74
C ARG A 267 -6.14 -1.02 8.18
N GLY A 268 -5.19 -1.92 7.97
CA GLY A 268 -5.43 -3.27 7.51
C GLY A 268 -5.23 -4.27 8.62
N TRP A 269 -5.86 -5.43 8.43
CA TRP A 269 -5.76 -6.54 9.34
C TRP A 269 -6.01 -7.85 8.62
N LEU A 270 -5.46 -8.91 9.19
CA LEU A 270 -5.69 -10.28 8.76
C LEU A 270 -6.15 -11.07 9.97
N SER A 271 -7.06 -12.01 9.78
CA SER A 271 -7.35 -13.01 10.79
C SER A 271 -7.38 -14.40 10.19
N VAL A 272 -6.96 -15.35 10.99
CA VAL A 272 -7.26 -16.78 10.81
C VAL A 272 -8.00 -17.24 12.06
N PRO A 273 -8.67 -18.40 12.06
CA PRO A 273 -9.35 -18.89 13.26
C PRO A 273 -8.43 -18.84 14.49
N GLY A 274 -8.83 -18.05 15.49
CA GLY A 274 -8.10 -17.88 16.76
C GLY A 274 -6.97 -16.83 16.79
N ARG A 275 -6.69 -16.10 15.70
CA ARG A 275 -5.64 -15.05 15.70
C ARG A 275 -5.99 -13.89 14.78
N VAL A 276 -5.83 -12.67 15.29
CA VAL A 276 -5.90 -11.42 14.51
C VAL A 276 -4.51 -10.78 14.47
N HIS A 277 -4.11 -10.31 13.30
CA HIS A 277 -2.86 -9.59 13.07
C HIS A 277 -3.17 -8.24 12.42
N ARG A 278 -2.60 -7.16 12.95
CA ARG A 278 -2.67 -5.82 12.35
C ARG A 278 -1.55 -5.67 11.34
N MET A 279 -1.88 -5.11 10.17
CA MET A 279 -0.88 -4.79 9.16
C MET A 279 0.02 -3.66 9.63
N SER A 280 1.31 -3.77 9.35
CA SER A 280 2.30 -2.71 9.51
C SER A 280 2.01 -1.51 8.58
N ALA A 281 2.65 -0.37 8.81
CA ALA A 281 2.52 0.80 7.94
C ALA A 281 2.84 0.50 6.46
N ALA A 282 3.87 -0.32 6.21
CA ALA A 282 4.27 -0.72 4.86
C ALA A 282 3.24 -1.64 4.19
N GLU A 283 2.65 -2.56 4.96
CA GLU A 283 1.57 -3.41 4.47
C GLU A 283 0.28 -2.62 4.22
N ASN A 284 -0.04 -1.63 5.06
CA ASN A 284 -1.18 -0.72 4.85
C ASN A 284 -1.02 0.10 3.57
N ALA A 285 0.18 0.65 3.31
CA ALA A 285 0.46 1.37 2.08
C ALA A 285 0.27 0.48 0.83
N ALA A 286 0.68 -0.78 0.92
CA ALA A 286 0.52 -1.75 -0.16
C ALA A 286 -0.96 -2.20 -0.32
N ALA A 287 -1.68 -2.43 0.78
CA ALA A 287 -3.09 -2.82 0.79
C ALA A 287 -4.00 -1.71 0.24
N ARG A 288 -3.63 -0.44 0.42
CA ARG A 288 -4.35 0.70 -0.15
C ARG A 288 -4.44 0.63 -1.68
N ILE A 289 -3.37 0.20 -2.36
CA ILE A 289 -3.36 0.03 -3.82
C ILE A 289 -4.42 -1.01 -4.24
N ASP A 290 -4.51 -2.12 -3.51
CA ASP A 290 -5.49 -3.18 -3.79
C ASP A 290 -6.93 -2.78 -3.47
N ALA A 291 -7.12 -1.83 -2.55
CA ALA A 291 -8.43 -1.39 -2.07
C ALA A 291 -9.00 -0.21 -2.87
N ASP A 292 -8.20 0.42 -3.72
CA ASP A 292 -8.61 1.54 -4.55
C ASP A 292 -9.43 1.05 -5.75
N LEU A 293 -10.77 1.11 -5.62
CA LEU A 293 -11.72 0.80 -6.70
C LEU A 293 -11.48 1.66 -7.96
N TYR A 294 -10.87 2.82 -7.80
CA TYR A 294 -10.58 3.76 -8.89
C TYR A 294 -9.09 3.79 -9.23
N PHE A 295 -8.33 2.76 -8.84
CA PHE A 295 -6.89 2.63 -9.10
C PHE A 295 -6.49 3.00 -10.55
N PRO A 296 -7.20 2.58 -11.61
CA PRO A 296 -6.88 2.98 -12.98
C PRO A 296 -6.82 4.51 -13.19
N LEU A 297 -7.63 5.28 -12.46
CA LEU A 297 -7.66 6.75 -12.53
C LEU A 297 -6.66 7.39 -11.56
N HIS A 298 -6.38 6.72 -10.44
CA HIS A 298 -5.58 7.29 -9.36
C HIS A 298 -4.08 6.97 -9.46
N VAL A 299 -3.65 6.02 -10.29
CA VAL A 299 -2.25 5.60 -10.36
C VAL A 299 -1.27 6.75 -10.57
N LYS A 300 -1.63 7.77 -11.35
CA LYS A 300 -0.82 8.98 -11.59
C LYS A 300 -0.74 9.94 -10.38
N THR A 301 -1.59 9.75 -9.38
CA THR A 301 -1.53 10.47 -8.10
C THR A 301 -0.67 9.71 -7.09
N LEU A 302 -0.58 8.39 -7.22
CA LEU A 302 0.23 7.53 -6.37
C LEU A 302 1.72 7.57 -6.77
N TYR A 303 2.01 7.67 -8.07
CA TYR A 303 3.36 7.66 -8.64
C TYR A 303 3.63 8.87 -9.53
N GLU A 304 4.87 9.37 -9.50
CA GLU A 304 5.27 10.64 -10.13
C GLU A 304 5.91 10.46 -11.51
N LYS A 305 6.61 9.35 -11.72
CA LYS A 305 7.31 9.03 -12.97
C LYS A 305 6.92 7.64 -13.43
N PHE A 306 6.78 7.47 -14.73
CA PHE A 306 6.48 6.18 -15.34
C PHE A 306 7.53 5.86 -16.40
N ARG A 307 8.06 4.64 -16.36
CA ARG A 307 8.98 4.11 -17.38
C ARG A 307 8.33 2.93 -18.08
N VAL A 308 8.46 2.87 -19.40
CA VAL A 308 7.92 1.76 -20.20
C VAL A 308 9.08 0.91 -20.72
N ASN A 309 8.93 -0.41 -20.59
CA ASN A 309 9.82 -1.42 -21.11
C ASN A 309 8.99 -2.50 -21.82
N SER A 310 9.67 -3.38 -22.57
CA SER A 310 9.09 -4.66 -22.97
C SER A 310 8.74 -5.45 -21.71
N GLY A 311 7.53 -5.99 -21.67
CA GLY A 311 7.09 -6.91 -20.64
C GLY A 311 7.43 -8.36 -20.97
N GLU A 312 7.11 -9.25 -20.04
CA GLU A 312 7.18 -10.69 -20.26
C GLU A 312 5.90 -11.17 -20.96
N LYS A 313 5.95 -12.32 -21.65
CA LYS A 313 4.74 -12.96 -22.18
C LYS A 313 3.95 -13.56 -21.01
N ILE A 314 2.67 -13.21 -20.88
CA ILE A 314 1.80 -13.69 -19.81
C ILE A 314 0.64 -14.45 -20.45
N ASP A 315 0.52 -15.75 -20.16
CA ASP A 315 -0.52 -16.62 -20.73
C ASP A 315 -0.64 -16.54 -22.26
N GLY A 316 0.50 -16.37 -22.95
CA GLY A 316 0.57 -16.24 -24.41
C GLY A 316 0.50 -14.81 -24.94
N HIS A 317 0.13 -13.84 -24.10
CA HIS A 317 0.00 -12.43 -24.46
C HIS A 317 1.31 -11.67 -24.33
N ASP A 318 1.73 -10.97 -25.39
CA ASP A 318 2.81 -10.00 -25.32
C ASP A 318 2.36 -8.78 -24.50
N THR A 319 3.26 -8.22 -23.68
CA THR A 319 2.90 -7.13 -22.76
C THR A 319 3.88 -5.96 -22.79
N TYR A 320 3.37 -4.76 -22.50
CA TYR A 320 4.17 -3.63 -22.07
C TYR A 320 4.29 -3.59 -20.55
N LEU A 321 5.51 -3.48 -20.03
CA LEU A 321 5.77 -3.23 -18.62
C LEU A 321 5.86 -1.72 -18.36
N VAL A 322 4.90 -1.20 -17.60
CA VAL A 322 4.93 0.15 -17.04
C VAL A 322 5.40 0.10 -15.59
N VAL A 323 6.48 0.82 -15.28
CA VAL A 323 7.04 0.94 -13.93
C VAL A 323 6.74 2.33 -13.36
N GLY A 324 5.88 2.39 -12.34
CA GLY A 324 5.59 3.60 -11.57
C GLY A 324 6.66 3.82 -10.49
N LEU A 325 7.17 5.05 -10.42
CA LEU A 325 8.24 5.47 -9.52
C LEU A 325 7.85 6.72 -8.74
N LYS A 326 8.15 6.71 -7.44
CA LYS A 326 8.05 7.85 -6.53
C LYS A 326 9.14 7.75 -5.48
N GLU A 327 9.76 8.88 -5.15
CA GLU A 327 10.84 8.90 -4.17
C GLU A 327 10.34 8.41 -2.80
N GLY A 328 11.16 7.59 -2.14
CA GLY A 328 10.81 7.00 -0.84
C GLY A 328 9.73 5.90 -0.89
N GLN A 329 9.23 5.51 -2.07
CA GLN A 329 8.25 4.44 -2.22
C GLN A 329 8.79 3.28 -3.06
N PRO A 330 8.36 2.03 -2.78
CA PRO A 330 8.64 0.91 -3.67
C PRO A 330 8.00 1.13 -5.06
N PRO A 331 8.67 0.65 -6.14
CA PRO A 331 8.13 0.78 -7.48
C PRO A 331 6.85 -0.06 -7.64
N LEU A 332 5.95 0.40 -8.50
CA LEU A 332 4.81 -0.39 -8.97
C LEU A 332 5.12 -0.93 -10.37
N ARG A 333 4.82 -2.19 -10.64
CA ARG A 333 4.96 -2.78 -11.98
C ARG A 333 3.59 -3.18 -12.50
N LEU A 334 3.24 -2.71 -13.68
CA LEU A 334 1.97 -2.96 -14.35
C LEU A 334 2.27 -3.54 -15.73
N TYR A 335 1.72 -4.70 -16.03
CA TYR A 335 1.88 -5.39 -17.31
C TYR A 335 0.58 -5.29 -18.08
N PHE A 336 0.59 -4.52 -19.17
CA PHE A 336 -0.55 -4.32 -20.03
C PHE A 336 -0.43 -5.18 -21.27
N ASP A 337 -1.49 -5.92 -21.59
CA ASP A 337 -1.61 -6.65 -22.86
C ASP A 337 -1.47 -5.68 -24.04
N GLU A 338 -0.60 -6.02 -25.01
CA GLU A 338 -0.35 -5.14 -26.15
C GLU A 338 -1.59 -4.96 -27.03
N GLU A 339 -2.40 -5.99 -27.19
CA GLU A 339 -3.56 -6.00 -28.08
C GLU A 339 -4.76 -5.27 -27.44
N SER A 340 -5.28 -5.82 -26.34
CA SER A 340 -6.49 -5.32 -25.66
C SER A 340 -6.22 -4.10 -24.78
N GLY A 341 -5.00 -3.91 -24.29
CA GLY A 341 -4.67 -2.88 -23.30
C GLY A 341 -5.12 -3.22 -21.87
N LEU A 342 -5.62 -4.42 -21.62
CA LEU A 342 -6.00 -4.86 -20.28
C LEU A 342 -4.77 -5.07 -19.38
N LEU A 343 -4.93 -4.77 -18.09
CA LEU A 343 -3.91 -5.08 -17.09
C LEU A 343 -3.89 -6.59 -16.81
N LEU A 344 -2.82 -7.29 -17.18
CA LEU A 344 -2.68 -8.73 -16.95
C LEU A 344 -1.95 -9.04 -15.64
N ARG A 345 -1.04 -8.16 -15.20
CA ARG A 345 -0.28 -8.35 -13.95
C ARG A 345 0.04 -7.04 -13.26
N LEU A 346 -0.13 -7.02 -11.94
CA LEU A 346 0.34 -5.97 -11.05
C LEU A 346 1.35 -6.56 -10.06
N ILE A 347 2.50 -5.92 -9.88
CA ILE A 347 3.44 -6.24 -8.81
C ILE A 347 3.65 -5.00 -7.95
N ARG A 348 3.32 -5.12 -6.66
CA ARG A 348 3.58 -4.12 -5.62
C ARG A 348 4.47 -4.72 -4.54
N TYR A 349 5.01 -3.88 -3.68
CA TYR A 349 5.91 -4.31 -2.61
C TYR A 349 5.54 -3.67 -1.28
N ALA A 350 5.69 -4.44 -0.20
CA ALA A 350 5.80 -3.89 1.15
C ALA A 350 7.28 -3.73 1.50
N GLU A 351 7.66 -2.53 1.94
CA GLU A 351 9.02 -2.23 2.37
C GLU A 351 9.28 -2.82 3.77
N THR A 352 10.45 -3.44 3.96
CA THR A 352 10.94 -3.90 5.26
C THR A 352 12.38 -3.40 5.46
N PRO A 353 12.89 -3.36 6.71
CA PRO A 353 14.29 -3.02 6.99
C PRO A 353 15.33 -3.85 6.23
N LEU A 354 14.99 -5.07 5.81
CA LEU A 354 15.95 -6.00 5.17
C LEU A 354 15.74 -6.15 3.66
N GLY A 355 14.62 -5.67 3.13
CA GLY A 355 14.12 -6.15 1.85
C GLY A 355 12.76 -5.61 1.45
N ARG A 356 12.38 -5.87 0.20
CA ARG A 356 11.01 -5.66 -0.28
C ARG A 356 10.30 -7.00 -0.36
N ASN A 357 9.12 -7.11 0.24
CA ASN A 357 8.24 -8.26 0.08
C ASN A 357 7.32 -8.04 -1.14
N PRO A 358 7.47 -8.79 -2.24
CA PRO A 358 6.61 -8.65 -3.41
C PRO A 358 5.24 -9.26 -3.18
N THR A 359 4.23 -8.67 -3.81
CA THR A 359 2.94 -9.30 -4.10
C THR A 359 2.67 -9.10 -5.58
N GLN A 360 2.54 -10.22 -6.29
CA GLN A 360 2.10 -10.25 -7.67
C GLN A 360 0.62 -10.63 -7.71
N ILE A 361 -0.15 -9.95 -8.55
CA ILE A 361 -1.56 -10.20 -8.80
C ILE A 361 -1.73 -10.34 -10.31
N ASP A 362 -2.08 -11.54 -10.76
CA ASP A 362 -2.33 -11.83 -12.17
C ASP A 362 -3.83 -11.83 -12.40
N TYR A 363 -4.30 -11.01 -13.35
CA TYR A 363 -5.71 -10.84 -13.68
C TYR A 363 -6.03 -11.56 -14.99
N ALA A 364 -7.12 -12.30 -15.00
CA ALA A 364 -7.59 -13.03 -16.16
C ALA A 364 -9.13 -13.15 -16.15
N ASP A 365 -9.68 -13.76 -17.20
CA ASP A 365 -11.12 -13.99 -17.34
C ASP A 365 -11.89 -12.67 -17.23
N TYR A 366 -11.51 -11.69 -18.04
CA TYR A 366 -12.17 -10.40 -18.10
C TYR A 366 -13.58 -10.55 -18.70
N ARG A 367 -14.59 -10.05 -18.01
CA ARG A 367 -15.99 -10.10 -18.44
C ARG A 367 -16.67 -8.75 -18.24
N GLU A 368 -17.68 -8.50 -19.06
CA GLU A 368 -18.55 -7.33 -18.92
C GLU A 368 -19.42 -7.46 -17.66
N ALA A 369 -19.47 -6.39 -16.88
CA ALA A 369 -20.39 -6.21 -15.76
C ALA A 369 -20.70 -4.71 -15.58
N ASN A 370 -21.96 -4.34 -15.81
CA ASN A 370 -22.50 -3.00 -15.62
C ASN A 370 -21.74 -1.89 -16.39
N GLY A 371 -21.34 -2.17 -17.63
CA GLY A 371 -20.60 -1.29 -18.51
C GLY A 371 -19.09 -1.26 -18.26
N LEU A 372 -18.58 -2.15 -17.40
CA LEU A 372 -17.16 -2.30 -17.13
C LEU A 372 -16.66 -3.68 -17.52
N ASN A 373 -15.46 -3.76 -18.07
CA ASN A 373 -14.76 -5.03 -18.24
C ASN A 373 -13.90 -5.29 -16.99
N VAL A 374 -14.25 -6.32 -16.21
CA VAL A 374 -13.66 -6.59 -14.90
C VAL A 374 -13.09 -8.02 -14.85
N PRO A 375 -11.98 -8.25 -14.14
CA PRO A 375 -11.40 -9.58 -14.04
C PRO A 375 -12.24 -10.48 -13.15
N PHE A 376 -12.62 -11.67 -13.64
CA PHE A 376 -13.28 -12.72 -12.85
C PHE A 376 -12.28 -13.75 -12.31
N ARG A 377 -11.01 -13.68 -12.69
CA ARG A 377 -9.95 -14.49 -12.08
C ARG A 377 -8.79 -13.61 -11.67
N TRP A 378 -8.30 -13.86 -10.46
CA TRP A 378 -7.09 -13.24 -9.93
C TRP A 378 -6.26 -14.26 -9.16
N THR A 379 -4.98 -14.35 -9.51
CA THR A 379 -4.01 -15.19 -8.84
C THR A 379 -3.04 -14.31 -8.06
N LEU A 380 -3.04 -14.45 -6.74
CA LEU A 380 -2.17 -13.70 -5.85
C LEU A 380 -0.97 -14.58 -5.48
N SER A 381 0.22 -14.11 -5.81
CA SER A 381 1.49 -14.80 -5.54
C SER A 381 2.36 -13.94 -4.63
N ARG A 382 2.84 -14.55 -3.55
CA ARG A 382 3.78 -13.97 -2.58
C ARG A 382 4.84 -15.03 -2.27
N PRO A 383 6.01 -14.66 -1.74
CA PRO A 383 6.97 -15.67 -1.32
C PRO A 383 6.34 -16.68 -0.35
N GLY A 384 6.44 -17.97 -0.67
CA GLY A 384 5.89 -19.07 0.14
C GLY A 384 4.37 -19.28 0.06
N ASN A 385 3.60 -18.48 -0.68
CA ASN A 385 2.15 -18.65 -0.79
C ASN A 385 1.59 -18.17 -2.12
N GLN A 386 0.68 -18.97 -2.70
CA GLN A 386 -0.07 -18.61 -3.89
C GLN A 386 -1.50 -19.11 -3.75
N PHE A 387 -2.46 -18.28 -4.16
CA PHE A 387 -3.85 -18.69 -4.27
C PHE A 387 -4.54 -17.98 -5.44
N THR A 388 -5.55 -18.65 -5.99
CA THR A 388 -6.37 -18.12 -7.08
C THR A 388 -7.79 -17.95 -6.60
N ILE A 389 -8.40 -16.81 -6.84
CA ILE A 389 -9.85 -16.65 -6.68
C ILE A 389 -10.48 -16.63 -8.07
N GLN A 390 -11.48 -17.47 -8.26
CA GLN A 390 -12.38 -17.47 -9.42
C GLN A 390 -13.73 -16.92 -8.96
N VAL A 391 -14.07 -15.73 -9.43
CA VAL A 391 -15.37 -15.08 -9.19
C VAL A 391 -16.43 -15.83 -9.99
N GLY A 392 -17.53 -16.18 -9.33
CA GLY A 392 -18.73 -16.75 -9.95
C GLY A 392 -19.87 -15.74 -10.06
N GLN A 393 -19.95 -14.80 -9.12
CA GLN A 393 -20.97 -13.75 -9.09
C GLN A 393 -20.34 -12.41 -8.73
N LEU A 394 -20.76 -11.35 -9.41
CA LEU A 394 -20.33 -9.98 -9.15
C LEU A 394 -21.54 -9.06 -9.16
N GLN A 395 -21.64 -8.20 -8.14
CA GLN A 395 -22.67 -7.18 -8.05
C GLN A 395 -21.99 -5.84 -7.72
N GLN A 396 -22.33 -4.80 -8.49
CA GLN A 396 -21.83 -3.44 -8.27
C GLN A 396 -22.88 -2.60 -7.56
N ASN A 397 -22.42 -1.56 -6.84
CA ASN A 397 -23.28 -0.57 -6.18
C ASN A 397 -24.25 -1.16 -5.15
N VAL A 398 -23.87 -2.27 -4.52
CA VAL A 398 -24.59 -2.87 -3.40
C VAL A 398 -24.26 -2.11 -2.11
N PRO A 399 -25.22 -1.75 -1.25
CA PRO A 399 -24.93 -1.17 0.06
C PRO A 399 -24.05 -2.11 0.91
N ILE A 400 -22.94 -1.59 1.43
CA ILE A 400 -22.03 -2.33 2.33
C ILE A 400 -21.82 -1.49 3.59
N ASP A 401 -22.11 -2.08 4.74
CA ASP A 401 -21.86 -1.49 6.06
C ASP A 401 -20.34 -1.33 6.30
N ASP A 402 -19.92 -0.14 6.73
CA ASP A 402 -18.50 0.12 7.05
C ASP A 402 -17.99 -0.74 8.21
N ALA A 403 -18.89 -1.18 9.11
CA ALA A 403 -18.54 -2.08 10.21
C ALA A 403 -17.91 -3.40 9.75
N LYS A 404 -18.16 -3.84 8.50
CA LYS A 404 -17.57 -5.06 7.93
C LYS A 404 -16.04 -4.97 7.78
N PHE A 405 -15.50 -3.78 7.58
CA PHE A 405 -14.06 -3.58 7.35
C PHE A 405 -13.28 -3.36 8.66
N VAL A 406 -13.98 -3.05 9.74
CA VAL A 406 -13.38 -2.82 11.06
C VAL A 406 -13.01 -4.16 11.68
N ALA A 407 -11.76 -4.29 12.14
CA ALA A 407 -11.36 -5.53 12.79
C ALA A 407 -12.10 -5.72 14.12
N PRO A 408 -12.32 -6.98 14.51
CA PRO A 408 -12.87 -7.27 15.83
C PRO A 408 -11.95 -6.73 16.93
N PRO A 409 -12.52 -6.41 18.12
CA PRO A 409 -11.71 -6.07 19.28
C PRO A 409 -10.74 -7.23 19.58
N PRO A 410 -9.53 -6.93 20.08
CA PRO A 410 -8.59 -7.98 20.47
C PRO A 410 -9.25 -8.93 21.48
N ALA A 411 -9.02 -10.23 21.32
CA ALA A 411 -9.51 -11.21 22.28
C ALA A 411 -9.01 -10.82 23.69
N PRO A 412 -9.85 -10.90 24.73
CA PRO A 412 -9.41 -10.64 26.10
C PRO A 412 -8.24 -11.57 26.40
N THR A 413 -7.13 -11.00 26.86
CA THR A 413 -6.01 -11.78 27.39
C THR A 413 -6.54 -12.64 28.53
N THR A 414 -6.67 -13.94 28.30
CA THR A 414 -6.83 -14.89 29.39
C THR A 414 -5.55 -14.82 30.21
N GLU A 415 -5.59 -14.06 31.31
CA GLU A 415 -4.60 -14.18 32.38
C GLU A 415 -4.55 -15.64 32.76
N LYS A 416 -3.47 -16.31 32.36
CA LYS A 416 -3.17 -17.65 32.84
C LYS A 416 -3.08 -17.53 34.37
N PRO A 417 -3.89 -18.26 35.15
CA PRO A 417 -3.77 -18.24 36.61
C PRO A 417 -2.32 -18.51 36.97
N ALA A 418 -1.76 -17.70 37.87
CA ALA A 418 -0.44 -17.96 38.43
C ALA A 418 -0.42 -19.42 38.91
N ALA A 419 0.54 -20.20 38.40
CA ALA A 419 0.73 -21.55 38.89
C ALA A 419 1.06 -21.47 40.39
N PRO A 420 0.49 -22.38 41.22
CA PRO A 420 0.64 -22.35 42.67
C PRO A 420 2.10 -22.50 43.13
#